data_AF-A0A1G3USM9-F1
#
_entry.id   AF-A0A1G3USM9-F1
#
_cell.length_a   1.000
_cell.length_b   1.000
_cell.length_c   1.000
_cell.angle_alpha   90.00
_cell.angle_beta   90.00
_cell.angle_gamma   90.00
#
_symmetry.space_group_name_H-M   'P 1'
#
loop_
_entity.id
_entity.type
_entity.pdbx_description
1 polymer ?
#
loop_
_entity_poly.entity_id
_entity_poly.type
_entity_poly.pdbx_seq_one_letter_code
_entity_poly.pdbx_strand_id
1 'polypeptide(L)'
;MKTALVTLSDEGARLLAPLTGRLPEARLFVHESVRDESIRCEPVLHETARQDSAPHEANRSDPDRRDSIRSGTESEQEAPTAERFTKIVELTASLLPVCRGLVYAAPCGVVIRALAPLIKSKFEDPAVVVLDVGGRWAVSLLSGHEGGANDLAIRVANLTGAEPVVTTTTEALKSVIVGIGCRRGTPAERIIAAVRETLAEAGIALEEVRLLASADVKADEAGLLEAAETLGIPIRFIAAEEIRASLREFSHSDFVAKKVNLPAVAEPAALLAGRRTRFICRKKTYNGITIALAREGFSWSESVPAGR
;
A
#
# COMPACT_ATOMS: atom_id res chain seq x y z
N MET A 1 8.30 -5.03 10.47
CA MET A 1 8.14 -6.28 9.69
C MET A 1 9.06 -6.21 8.48
N LYS A 2 10.13 -7.01 8.44
CA LYS A 2 11.10 -7.00 7.34
C LYS A 2 10.44 -7.31 5.98
N THR A 3 10.55 -6.38 5.04
CA THR A 3 10.02 -6.50 3.68
C THR A 3 11.14 -6.52 2.66
N ALA A 4 11.14 -7.46 1.72
CA ALA A 4 12.09 -7.46 0.61
C ALA A 4 11.41 -6.96 -0.67
N LEU A 5 12.04 -6.01 -1.36
CA LEU A 5 11.62 -5.49 -2.65
C LEU A 5 12.59 -6.04 -3.70
N VAL A 6 12.11 -6.79 -4.69
CA VAL A 6 12.98 -7.54 -5.60
C VAL A 6 12.65 -7.23 -7.05
N THR A 7 13.66 -6.96 -7.88
CA THR A 7 13.45 -6.73 -9.32
C THR A 7 14.62 -7.19 -10.19
N LEU A 8 14.32 -7.40 -11.47
CA LEU A 8 15.25 -7.85 -12.51
C LEU A 8 15.54 -6.77 -13.57
N SER A 9 14.95 -5.58 -13.44
CA SER A 9 14.90 -4.56 -14.50
C SER A 9 15.05 -3.15 -13.93
N ASP A 10 15.54 -2.22 -14.75
CA ASP A 10 15.64 -0.80 -14.37
C ASP A 10 14.26 -0.18 -14.07
N GLU A 11 13.23 -0.52 -14.84
CA GLU A 11 11.85 -0.05 -14.62
C GLU A 11 11.32 -0.49 -13.26
N GLY A 12 11.47 -1.78 -12.95
CA GLY A 12 11.08 -2.31 -11.65
C GLY A 12 11.90 -1.72 -10.50
N ALA A 13 13.17 -1.35 -10.75
CA ALA A 13 14.00 -0.71 -9.75
C ALA A 13 13.51 0.72 -9.44
N ARG A 14 13.19 1.50 -10.47
CA ARG A 14 12.54 2.82 -10.31
C ARG A 14 11.17 2.73 -9.64
N LEU A 15 10.42 1.66 -9.91
CA LEU A 15 9.10 1.44 -9.29
C LEU A 15 9.21 1.10 -7.80
N LEU A 16 10.19 0.30 -7.39
CA LEU A 16 10.33 -0.19 -6.02
C LEU A 16 11.19 0.70 -5.13
N ALA A 17 12.14 1.45 -5.69
CA ALA A 17 13.04 2.31 -4.93
C ALA A 17 12.31 3.30 -3.97
N PRO A 18 11.22 3.97 -4.37
CA PRO A 18 10.47 4.86 -3.46
C PRO A 18 9.79 4.14 -2.27
N LEU A 19 9.72 2.81 -2.26
CA LEU A 19 9.01 2.04 -1.24
C LEU A 19 9.91 1.69 -0.04
N THR A 20 11.25 1.78 -0.15
CA THR A 20 12.20 1.41 0.91
C THR A 20 12.01 2.21 2.21
N GLY A 21 11.57 3.46 2.12
CA GLY A 21 11.23 4.30 3.28
C GLY A 21 9.74 4.35 3.64
N ARG A 22 8.88 3.71 2.84
CA ARG A 22 7.41 3.78 3.00
C ARG A 22 6.78 2.46 3.43
N LEU A 23 7.54 1.37 3.36
CA LEU A 23 7.19 0.07 3.92
C LEU A 23 8.12 -0.23 5.12
N PRO A 24 7.61 -0.85 6.20
CA PRO A 24 8.41 -1.15 7.37
C PRO A 24 9.66 -1.99 7.02
N GLU A 25 10.84 -1.54 7.44
CA GLU A 25 12.12 -2.26 7.29
C GLU A 25 12.35 -2.81 5.87
N ALA A 26 11.96 -2.04 4.84
CA ALA A 26 12.01 -2.50 3.46
C ALA A 26 13.43 -2.37 2.88
N ARG A 27 13.92 -3.47 2.27
CA ARG A 27 15.23 -3.53 1.60
C ARG A 27 15.05 -3.83 0.12
N LEU A 28 15.77 -3.10 -0.72
CA LEU A 28 15.73 -3.26 -2.18
C LEU A 28 16.82 -4.21 -2.64
N PHE A 29 16.45 -5.17 -3.48
CA PHE A 29 17.31 -6.14 -4.13
C PHE A 29 17.16 -6.01 -5.64
N VAL A 30 18.27 -5.75 -6.32
CA VAL A 30 18.31 -5.56 -7.78
C VAL A 30 19.20 -6.62 -8.42
N HIS A 31 18.75 -7.17 -9.54
CA HIS A 31 19.57 -8.11 -10.30
C HIS A 31 20.84 -7.43 -10.82
N GLU A 32 21.93 -8.19 -10.98
CA GLU A 32 23.21 -7.66 -11.44
C GLU A 32 23.12 -7.01 -12.82
N SER A 33 22.10 -7.30 -13.63
CA SER A 33 21.85 -6.67 -14.93
C SER A 33 21.24 -5.27 -14.85
N VAL A 34 20.74 -4.84 -13.68
CA VAL A 34 20.19 -3.49 -13.48
C VAL A 34 21.34 -2.48 -13.56
N ARG A 35 21.12 -1.43 -14.34
CA ARG A 35 22.05 -0.36 -14.70
C ARG A 35 21.57 1.03 -14.26
N ASP A 36 20.38 1.14 -13.68
CA ASP A 36 19.85 2.43 -13.22
C ASP A 36 20.80 3.16 -12.26
N GLU A 37 21.34 4.30 -12.72
CA GLU A 37 22.32 5.11 -11.99
C GLU A 37 21.71 5.89 -10.82
N SER A 38 20.39 6.02 -10.76
CA SER A 38 19.69 6.68 -9.64
C SER A 38 19.66 5.82 -8.37
N ILE A 39 20.05 4.55 -8.46
CA ILE A 39 20.02 3.59 -7.36
C ILE A 39 21.45 3.29 -6.91
N ARG A 40 21.76 3.63 -5.65
CA ARG A 40 23.06 3.28 -5.06
C ARG A 40 23.06 1.81 -4.72
N CYS A 41 24.03 1.06 -5.22
CA CYS A 41 24.16 -0.36 -4.89
C CYS A 41 25.22 -0.56 -3.81
N GLU A 42 24.86 -1.26 -2.73
CA GLU A 42 25.84 -1.77 -1.80
C GLU A 42 26.64 -2.91 -2.46
N PRO A 43 27.96 -3.00 -2.20
CA PRO A 43 28.76 -4.12 -2.68
C PRO A 43 28.21 -5.44 -2.11
N VAL A 44 28.22 -6.50 -2.93
CA VAL A 44 27.80 -7.83 -2.50
C VAL A 44 28.61 -8.25 -1.27
N LEU A 45 27.95 -8.45 -0.13
CA LEU A 45 28.59 -9.00 1.06
C LEU A 45 29.03 -10.44 0.77
N HIS A 46 30.27 -10.61 0.31
CA HIS A 46 30.98 -11.87 0.50
C HIS A 46 31.32 -11.97 1.98
N GLU A 47 30.80 -12.99 2.67
CA GLU A 47 31.22 -13.33 4.03
C GLU A 47 32.73 -13.62 4.03
N THR A 48 33.52 -12.61 4.37
CA THR A 48 34.85 -12.81 4.92
C THR A 48 34.86 -12.24 6.32
N ALA A 49 34.66 -13.11 7.29
CA ALA A 49 34.99 -12.86 8.68
C ALA A 49 36.47 -12.46 8.75
N ARG A 50 36.73 -11.21 9.15
CA ARG A 50 37.99 -10.82 9.77
C ARG A 50 37.69 -9.95 10.97
N GLN A 51 37.96 -10.56 12.12
CA GLN A 51 38.22 -9.87 13.38
C GLN A 51 39.31 -8.84 13.12
N ASP A 52 39.08 -7.59 13.49
CA ASP A 52 40.18 -6.72 13.89
C ASP A 52 39.75 -5.83 15.05
N SER A 53 40.59 -5.94 16.07
CA SER A 53 40.58 -5.32 17.37
C SER A 53 40.70 -3.80 17.31
N ALA A 54 39.91 -3.10 18.13
CA ALA A 54 40.05 -1.69 18.41
C ALA A 54 41.38 -1.34 19.11
N PRO A 55 41.84 -0.08 18.96
CA PRO A 55 42.25 0.63 20.15
C PRO A 55 41.65 2.04 20.30
N HIS A 56 41.35 2.30 21.57
CA HIS A 56 41.17 3.53 22.33
C HIS A 56 41.39 4.92 21.69
N GLU A 57 40.36 5.74 21.86
CA GLU A 57 40.24 7.19 22.09
C GLU A 57 41.48 8.11 22.10
N ALA A 58 41.33 9.27 21.45
CA ALA A 58 41.81 10.55 22.00
C ALA A 58 40.91 11.72 21.57
N ASN A 59 40.36 12.37 22.60
CA ASN A 59 39.55 13.58 22.61
C ASN A 59 40.35 14.82 22.18
N ARG A 60 39.82 15.66 21.27
CA ARG A 60 40.11 17.11 21.20
C ARG A 60 38.90 17.88 20.66
N SER A 61 38.33 18.69 21.54
CA SER A 61 37.38 19.76 21.28
C SER A 61 38.07 20.95 20.60
N ASP A 62 37.50 21.45 19.49
CA ASP A 62 37.87 22.75 18.90
C ASP A 62 36.63 23.65 18.82
N PRO A 63 36.56 24.76 19.56
CA PRO A 63 35.38 25.61 19.66
C PRO A 63 35.54 26.90 18.85
N ASP A 64 35.56 26.85 17.51
CA ASP A 64 35.31 28.06 16.71
C ASP A 64 34.95 27.73 15.26
N ARG A 65 33.67 27.89 14.89
CA ARG A 65 33.27 28.28 13.52
C ARG A 65 31.82 28.76 13.51
N ARG A 66 31.72 30.09 13.46
CA ARG A 66 30.49 30.88 13.36
C ARG A 66 29.77 30.68 12.03
N ASP A 67 28.45 30.71 12.15
CA ASP A 67 27.42 31.17 11.22
C ASP A 67 27.82 31.47 9.77
N SER A 68 27.26 30.67 8.86
CA SER A 68 26.77 31.20 7.59
C SER A 68 25.39 30.61 7.31
N ILE A 69 24.39 31.48 7.41
CA ILE A 69 23.01 31.23 7.01
C ILE A 69 23.02 30.99 5.49
N ARG A 70 22.80 29.75 5.07
CA ARG A 70 22.44 29.41 3.68
C ARG A 70 20.96 29.11 3.61
N SER A 71 20.31 29.89 2.76
CA SER A 71 18.94 29.77 2.30
C SER A 71 18.61 28.38 1.72
N GLY A 72 17.48 27.83 2.17
CA GLY A 72 16.65 26.79 1.55
C GLY A 72 17.30 25.86 0.53
N THR A 73 17.75 24.70 1.00
CA THR A 73 17.96 23.52 0.17
C THR A 73 16.72 22.65 0.21
N GLU A 74 16.14 22.40 -0.97
CA GLU A 74 15.34 21.21 -1.23
C GLU A 74 16.05 20.02 -0.58
N SER A 75 15.34 19.23 0.23
CA SER A 75 15.91 18.08 0.91
C SER A 75 16.54 17.15 -0.12
N GLU A 76 17.88 17.07 -0.17
CA GLU A 76 18.60 16.03 -0.89
C GLU A 76 18.13 14.67 -0.33
N GLN A 77 17.16 14.05 -0.99
CA GLN A 77 16.77 12.69 -0.68
C GLN A 77 17.95 11.80 -1.09
N GLU A 78 18.65 11.24 -0.11
CA GLU A 78 19.72 10.28 -0.36
C GLU A 78 19.22 9.17 -1.29
N ALA A 79 20.00 8.90 -2.33
CA ALA A 79 19.64 7.88 -3.31
C ALA A 79 19.45 6.51 -2.61
N PRO A 80 18.37 5.78 -2.92
CA PRO A 80 18.02 4.55 -2.21
C PRO A 80 19.12 3.50 -2.39
N THR A 81 19.49 2.84 -1.30
CA THR A 81 20.46 1.75 -1.29
C THR A 81 19.81 0.42 -1.70
N ALA A 82 20.51 -0.35 -2.54
CA ALA A 82 20.07 -1.65 -3.03
C ALA A 82 21.17 -2.71 -2.93
N GLU A 83 20.78 -3.94 -2.67
CA GLU A 83 21.67 -5.10 -2.68
C GLU A 83 21.61 -5.83 -4.03
N ARG A 84 22.77 -6.25 -4.53
CA ARG A 84 22.85 -6.98 -5.80
C ARG A 84 22.67 -8.47 -5.63
N PHE A 85 21.99 -9.11 -6.58
CA PHE A 85 21.89 -10.56 -6.68
C PHE A 85 22.03 -11.03 -8.14
N THR A 86 22.37 -12.31 -8.33
CA THR A 86 22.57 -12.91 -9.66
C THR A 86 21.47 -13.90 -10.03
N LYS A 87 20.95 -14.65 -9.06
CA LYS A 87 19.89 -15.64 -9.30
C LYS A 87 18.72 -15.44 -8.35
N ILE A 88 17.56 -15.16 -8.92
CA ILE A 88 16.33 -14.91 -8.15
C ILE A 88 15.90 -16.10 -7.29
N VAL A 89 16.20 -17.33 -7.73
CA VAL A 89 15.87 -18.55 -6.96
C VAL A 89 16.68 -18.62 -5.67
N GLU A 90 17.99 -18.38 -5.74
CA GLU A 90 18.89 -18.40 -4.59
C GLU A 90 18.56 -17.25 -3.62
N LEU A 91 18.31 -16.04 -4.14
CA LEU A 91 17.84 -14.91 -3.33
C LEU A 91 16.50 -15.21 -2.66
N THR A 92 15.53 -15.76 -3.39
CA THR A 92 14.21 -16.06 -2.84
C THR A 92 14.33 -17.10 -1.71
N ALA A 93 15.17 -18.12 -1.87
CA ALA A 93 15.43 -19.11 -0.84
C ALA A 93 16.03 -18.51 0.44
N SER A 94 16.89 -17.49 0.33
CA SER A 94 17.46 -16.83 1.51
C SER A 94 16.51 -15.83 2.18
N LEU A 95 15.61 -15.20 1.41
CA LEU A 95 14.66 -14.20 1.92
C LEU A 95 13.40 -14.81 2.54
N LEU A 96 12.86 -15.88 1.95
CA LEU A 96 11.59 -16.49 2.39
C LEU A 96 11.52 -16.79 3.90
N PRO A 97 12.55 -17.35 4.57
CA PRO A 97 12.47 -17.66 6.00
C PRO A 97 12.67 -16.46 6.93
N VAL A 98 13.20 -15.32 6.43
CA VAL A 98 13.58 -14.17 7.28
C VAL A 98 12.74 -12.93 7.04
N CYS A 99 12.00 -12.87 5.93
CA CYS A 99 11.12 -11.77 5.59
C CYS A 99 9.68 -12.12 5.96
N ARG A 100 8.89 -11.12 6.36
CA ARG A 100 7.43 -11.27 6.54
C ARG A 100 6.66 -10.92 5.28
N GLY A 101 7.27 -10.13 4.39
CA GLY A 101 6.72 -9.75 3.10
C GLY A 101 7.79 -9.72 2.01
N LEU A 102 7.43 -10.17 0.81
CA LEU A 102 8.24 -10.06 -0.40
C LEU A 102 7.40 -9.40 -1.50
N VAL A 103 7.96 -8.38 -2.14
CA VAL A 103 7.32 -7.62 -3.21
C VAL A 103 8.22 -7.70 -4.43
N TYR A 104 7.75 -8.34 -5.50
CA TYR A 104 8.52 -8.52 -6.73
C TYR A 104 7.98 -7.60 -7.82
N ALA A 105 8.83 -6.76 -8.43
CA ALA A 105 8.53 -6.11 -9.70
C ALA A 105 9.15 -6.94 -10.84
N ALA A 106 8.41 -7.96 -11.28
CA ALA A 106 8.86 -8.96 -12.25
C ALA A 106 7.65 -9.73 -12.85
N PRO A 107 7.81 -10.44 -13.98
CA PRO A 107 6.77 -11.33 -14.48
C PRO A 107 6.38 -12.40 -13.45
N CYS A 108 5.08 -12.55 -13.20
CA CYS A 108 4.55 -13.47 -12.19
C CYS A 108 5.08 -14.92 -12.34
N GLY A 109 5.19 -15.43 -13.58
CA GLY A 109 5.73 -16.77 -13.83
C GLY A 109 7.20 -16.97 -13.41
N VAL A 110 8.00 -15.90 -13.36
CA VAL A 110 9.38 -15.97 -12.84
C VAL A 110 9.35 -16.15 -11.32
N VAL A 111 8.52 -15.37 -10.64
CA VAL A 111 8.36 -15.40 -9.18
C VAL A 111 7.80 -16.75 -8.72
N ILE A 112 6.77 -17.26 -9.40
CA ILE A 112 6.18 -18.58 -9.11
C ILE A 112 7.24 -19.69 -9.21
N ARG A 113 8.06 -19.71 -10.26
CA ARG A 113 9.11 -20.72 -10.41
C ARG A 113 10.18 -20.65 -9.31
N ALA A 114 10.49 -19.44 -8.82
CA ALA A 114 11.42 -19.26 -7.70
C ALA A 114 10.82 -19.71 -6.36
N LEU A 115 9.52 -19.49 -6.15
CA LEU A 115 8.81 -19.86 -4.91
C LEU A 115 8.43 -21.33 -4.85
N ALA A 116 8.01 -21.93 -5.96
CA ALA A 116 7.43 -23.28 -6.02
C ALA A 116 8.19 -24.36 -5.21
N PRO A 117 9.53 -24.45 -5.24
CA PRO A 117 10.25 -25.47 -4.47
C PRO A 117 10.36 -25.16 -2.95
N LEU A 118 9.92 -23.98 -2.50
CA LEU A 118 10.12 -23.48 -1.14
C LEU A 118 8.83 -23.35 -0.31
N ILE A 119 7.67 -23.33 -0.98
CA ILE A 119 6.35 -23.14 -0.36
C ILE A 119 6.04 -24.30 0.61
N LYS A 120 5.55 -23.96 1.80
CA LYS A 120 5.14 -24.92 2.84
C LYS A 120 3.65 -24.84 3.15
N SER A 121 3.20 -23.71 3.69
CA SER A 121 1.81 -23.51 4.07
C SER A 121 1.48 -22.02 4.20
N LYS A 122 0.22 -21.66 3.96
CA LYS A 122 -0.28 -20.28 4.11
C LYS A 122 -0.15 -19.68 5.53
N PHE A 123 0.18 -20.51 6.52
CA PHE A 123 0.35 -20.10 7.93
C PHE A 123 1.81 -19.85 8.29
N GLU A 124 2.74 -20.39 7.50
CA GLU A 124 4.19 -20.27 7.71
C GLU A 124 4.85 -19.36 6.67
N ASP A 125 4.41 -19.47 5.42
CA ASP A 125 5.00 -18.74 4.29
C ASP A 125 4.67 -17.25 4.37
N PRO A 126 5.62 -16.36 4.05
CA PRO A 126 5.41 -14.92 4.11
C PRO A 126 4.40 -14.42 3.07
N ALA A 127 3.92 -13.20 3.27
CA ALA A 127 3.16 -12.50 2.25
C ALA A 127 4.00 -12.32 0.98
N VAL A 128 3.50 -12.71 -0.19
CA VAL A 128 4.15 -12.39 -1.46
C VAL A 128 3.22 -11.59 -2.35
N VAL A 129 3.73 -10.46 -2.85
CA VAL A 129 3.06 -9.59 -3.82
C VAL A 129 3.91 -9.49 -5.09
N VAL A 130 3.25 -9.51 -6.25
CA VAL A 130 3.91 -9.27 -7.53
C VAL A 130 3.32 -8.04 -8.20
N LEU A 131 4.18 -7.11 -8.59
CA LEU A 131 3.85 -6.05 -9.52
C LEU A 131 4.34 -6.38 -10.92
N ASP A 132 3.57 -5.98 -11.92
CA ASP A 132 4.16 -5.78 -13.24
C ASP A 132 5.03 -4.52 -13.22
N VAL A 133 6.10 -4.52 -14.02
CA VAL A 133 7.07 -3.41 -14.04
C VAL A 133 6.47 -2.08 -14.53
N GLY A 134 5.30 -2.13 -15.17
CA GLY A 134 4.52 -0.94 -15.52
C GLY A 134 3.71 -0.36 -14.37
N GLY A 135 3.72 -0.97 -13.17
CA GLY A 135 3.02 -0.49 -11.99
C GLY A 135 1.49 -0.52 -12.12
N ARG A 136 0.93 -1.38 -12.97
CA ARG A 136 -0.52 -1.44 -13.21
C ARG A 136 -1.24 -2.34 -12.22
N TRP A 137 -0.61 -3.42 -11.80
CA TRP A 137 -1.23 -4.45 -10.95
C TRP A 137 -0.35 -4.77 -9.76
N ALA A 138 -0.94 -4.93 -8.58
CA ALA A 138 -0.29 -5.47 -7.40
C ALA A 138 -1.03 -6.75 -6.98
N VAL A 139 -0.49 -7.90 -7.38
CA VAL A 139 -1.14 -9.21 -7.21
C VAL A 139 -0.77 -9.82 -5.86
N SER A 140 -1.77 -10.09 -5.02
CA SER A 140 -1.61 -10.93 -3.82
C SER A 140 -1.37 -12.38 -4.25
N LEU A 141 -0.10 -12.81 -4.26
CA LEU A 141 0.33 -14.07 -4.89
C LEU A 141 0.34 -15.26 -3.91
N LEU A 142 0.91 -15.09 -2.71
CA LEU A 142 1.08 -16.16 -1.73
C LEU A 142 0.72 -15.67 -0.33
N SER A 143 0.09 -16.54 0.46
CA SER A 143 -0.34 -16.27 1.84
C SER A 143 -1.25 -15.03 1.97
N GLY A 144 -2.39 -15.07 1.24
CA GLY A 144 -3.40 -14.01 1.10
C GLY A 144 -3.91 -13.39 2.40
N HIS A 145 -5.11 -13.80 2.84
CA HIS A 145 -5.77 -13.21 4.02
C HIS A 145 -4.96 -13.42 5.30
N GLU A 146 -4.69 -14.68 5.65
CA GLU A 146 -4.00 -15.05 6.91
C GLU A 146 -2.53 -14.60 6.95
N GLY A 147 -1.82 -14.62 5.82
CA GLY A 147 -0.41 -14.24 5.76
C GLY A 147 -0.15 -12.78 5.46
N GLY A 148 -1.20 -11.99 5.20
CA GLY A 148 -1.11 -10.54 5.00
C GLY A 148 -0.76 -10.09 3.57
N ALA A 149 -0.76 -10.98 2.57
CA ALA A 149 -0.49 -10.57 1.19
C ALA A 149 -1.61 -9.71 0.59
N ASN A 150 -2.85 -9.87 1.04
CA ASN A 150 -3.96 -9.00 0.62
C ASN A 150 -3.71 -7.55 1.04
N ASP A 151 -3.39 -7.35 2.32
CA ASP A 151 -3.11 -6.03 2.86
C ASP A 151 -1.82 -5.45 2.29
N LEU A 152 -0.78 -6.27 2.09
CA LEU A 152 0.45 -5.84 1.44
C LEU A 152 0.19 -5.41 -0.01
N ALA A 153 -0.66 -6.12 -0.76
CA ALA A 153 -1.02 -5.74 -2.12
C ALA A 153 -1.74 -4.39 -2.17
N ILE A 154 -2.67 -4.14 -1.23
CA ILE A 154 -3.38 -2.86 -1.13
C ILE A 154 -2.43 -1.73 -0.71
N ARG A 155 -1.53 -1.97 0.24
CA ARG A 155 -0.50 -0.99 0.62
C ARG A 155 0.41 -0.65 -0.56
N VAL A 156 0.94 -1.66 -1.24
CA VAL A 156 1.78 -1.49 -2.43
C VAL A 156 1.03 -0.75 -3.54
N ALA A 157 -0.24 -1.08 -3.78
CA ALA A 157 -1.11 -0.37 -4.71
C ALA A 157 -1.24 1.12 -4.36
N ASN A 158 -1.53 1.44 -3.10
CA ASN A 158 -1.62 2.84 -2.63
C ASN A 158 -0.29 3.61 -2.81
N LEU A 159 0.85 2.93 -2.71
CA LEU A 159 2.17 3.55 -2.84
C LEU A 159 2.61 3.75 -4.30
N THR A 160 2.13 2.89 -5.21
CA THR A 160 2.58 2.81 -6.62
C THR A 160 1.55 3.31 -7.63
N GLY A 161 0.29 3.44 -7.24
CA GLY A 161 -0.83 3.70 -8.15
C GLY A 161 -1.36 2.45 -8.86
N ALA A 162 -0.85 1.26 -8.52
CA ALA A 162 -1.33 0.01 -9.10
C ALA A 162 -2.75 -0.34 -8.64
N GLU A 163 -3.45 -1.16 -9.41
CA GLU A 163 -4.69 -1.82 -8.99
C GLU A 163 -4.35 -3.07 -8.15
N PRO A 164 -4.86 -3.21 -6.91
CA PRO A 164 -4.66 -4.42 -6.14
C PRO A 164 -5.49 -5.57 -6.72
N VAL A 165 -4.85 -6.72 -6.95
CA VAL A 165 -5.51 -7.94 -7.43
C VAL A 165 -5.56 -8.94 -6.28
N VAL A 166 -6.73 -9.03 -5.66
CA VAL A 166 -7.03 -9.95 -4.55
C VAL A 166 -8.13 -10.91 -4.99
N THR A 167 -7.86 -12.21 -4.88
CA THR A 167 -8.75 -13.28 -5.39
C THR A 167 -9.17 -14.27 -4.31
N THR A 168 -8.85 -14.00 -3.04
CA THR A 168 -9.24 -14.85 -1.91
C THR A 168 -10.75 -14.87 -1.75
N THR A 169 -11.30 -16.05 -1.41
CA THR A 169 -12.74 -16.23 -1.25
C THR A 169 -13.33 -15.35 -0.15
N THR A 170 -12.61 -15.16 0.96
CA THR A 170 -13.06 -14.33 2.09
C THR A 170 -13.38 -12.91 1.65
N GLU A 171 -12.52 -12.29 0.83
CA GLU A 171 -12.73 -10.95 0.29
C GLU A 171 -13.77 -10.93 -0.83
N ALA A 172 -13.86 -11.99 -1.64
CA ALA A 172 -14.84 -12.09 -2.73
C ALA A 172 -16.30 -12.14 -2.24
N LEU A 173 -16.53 -12.55 -0.99
CA LEU A 173 -17.87 -12.60 -0.38
C LEU A 173 -18.29 -11.25 0.25
N LYS A 174 -17.37 -10.30 0.40
CA LYS A 174 -17.64 -8.97 0.95
C LYS A 174 -17.90 -8.00 -0.20
N SER A 175 -18.95 -7.19 -0.11
CA SER A 175 -19.37 -6.31 -1.22
C SER A 175 -19.47 -4.84 -0.84
N VAL A 176 -19.39 -4.50 0.45
CA VAL A 176 -19.60 -3.13 0.90
C VAL A 176 -18.27 -2.37 0.92
N ILE A 177 -18.28 -1.17 0.37
CA ILE A 177 -17.17 -0.23 0.38
C ILE A 177 -17.60 1.03 1.12
N VAL A 178 -16.77 1.47 2.05
CA VAL A 178 -17.02 2.67 2.86
C VAL A 178 -16.09 3.78 2.39
N GLY A 179 -16.62 4.77 1.69
CA GLY A 179 -15.87 5.97 1.33
C GLY A 179 -15.87 6.99 2.46
N ILE A 180 -14.70 7.51 2.81
CA ILE A 180 -14.47 8.38 3.97
C ILE A 180 -13.79 9.66 3.52
N GLY A 181 -14.38 10.80 3.86
CA GLY A 181 -13.73 12.10 3.86
C GLY A 181 -13.69 12.66 5.27
N CYS A 182 -12.56 13.22 5.70
CA CYS A 182 -12.43 13.86 7.01
C CYS A 182 -11.55 15.11 6.94
N ARG A 183 -11.57 15.93 8.00
CA ARG A 183 -10.58 17.00 8.21
C ARG A 183 -9.25 16.40 8.66
N ARG A 184 -8.14 17.08 8.38
CA ARG A 184 -6.81 16.69 8.90
C ARG A 184 -6.80 16.61 10.43
N GLY A 185 -6.12 15.61 10.97
CA GLY A 185 -6.04 15.38 12.41
C GLY A 185 -7.35 14.90 13.03
N THR A 186 -8.22 14.24 12.25
CA THR A 186 -9.44 13.66 12.80
C THR A 186 -9.09 12.39 13.57
N PRO A 187 -9.39 12.27 14.88
CA PRO A 187 -9.11 11.07 15.66
C PRO A 187 -9.78 9.82 15.11
N ALA A 188 -9.09 8.68 15.18
CA ALA A 188 -9.54 7.40 14.66
C ALA A 188 -10.87 6.96 15.28
N GLU A 189 -11.07 7.19 16.58
CA GLU A 189 -12.27 6.79 17.31
C GLU A 189 -13.53 7.48 16.76
N ARG A 190 -13.39 8.74 16.33
CA ARG A 190 -14.51 9.47 15.70
C ARG A 190 -14.82 8.92 14.32
N ILE A 191 -13.81 8.51 13.55
CA ILE A 191 -14.00 7.88 12.24
C ILE A 191 -14.67 6.52 12.41
N ILE A 192 -14.18 5.69 13.32
CA ILE A 192 -14.75 4.38 13.65
C ILE A 192 -16.21 4.51 14.08
N ALA A 193 -16.53 5.46 14.97
CA ALA A 193 -17.90 5.71 15.40
C ALA A 193 -18.82 6.10 14.22
N ALA A 194 -18.37 7.02 13.37
CA ALA A 194 -19.14 7.43 12.19
C ALA A 194 -19.37 6.27 11.20
N VAL A 195 -18.35 5.43 10.98
CA VAL A 195 -18.47 4.23 10.13
C VAL A 195 -19.49 3.26 10.72
N ARG A 196 -19.35 2.89 12.00
CA ARG A 196 -20.26 1.95 12.67
C ARG A 196 -21.70 2.44 12.69
N GLU A 197 -21.92 3.72 12.97
CA GLU A 197 -23.26 4.31 12.95
C GLU A 197 -23.87 4.28 11.54
N THR A 198 -23.10 4.67 10.51
CA THR A 198 -23.60 4.66 9.13
C THR A 198 -23.96 3.24 8.65
N LEU A 199 -23.16 2.24 9.04
CA LEU A 199 -23.43 0.82 8.72
C LEU A 199 -24.67 0.31 9.46
N ALA A 200 -24.78 0.61 10.76
CA ALA A 200 -25.92 0.18 11.57
C ALA A 200 -27.26 0.72 11.05
N GLU A 201 -27.30 2.00 10.65
CA GLU A 201 -28.50 2.60 10.05
C GLU A 201 -28.85 1.99 8.68
N ALA A 202 -27.85 1.56 7.92
CA ALA A 202 -28.04 0.87 6.65
C ALA A 202 -28.38 -0.62 6.83
N GLY A 203 -28.39 -1.14 8.06
CA GLY A 203 -28.62 -2.55 8.36
C GLY A 203 -27.51 -3.47 7.85
N ILE A 204 -26.27 -2.98 7.80
CA ILE A 204 -25.10 -3.68 7.26
C ILE A 204 -24.17 -4.09 8.39
N ALA A 205 -23.74 -5.35 8.39
CA ALA A 205 -22.77 -5.85 9.34
C ALA A 205 -21.34 -5.40 8.96
N LEU A 206 -20.46 -5.19 9.94
CA LEU A 206 -19.10 -4.74 9.68
C LEU A 206 -18.33 -5.76 8.82
N GLU A 207 -18.65 -7.04 8.96
CA GLU A 207 -18.06 -8.17 8.26
C GLU A 207 -18.37 -8.16 6.75
N GLU A 208 -19.44 -7.48 6.32
CA GLU A 208 -19.78 -7.28 4.91
C GLU A 208 -18.90 -6.22 4.23
N VAL A 209 -18.19 -5.41 5.03
CA VAL A 209 -17.30 -4.36 4.54
C VAL A 209 -16.01 -4.97 4.03
N ARG A 210 -15.82 -4.85 2.72
CA ARG A 210 -14.62 -5.30 2.01
C ARG A 210 -13.47 -4.33 2.19
N LEU A 211 -13.76 -3.02 2.14
CA LEU A 211 -12.72 -2.01 1.96
C LEU A 211 -13.18 -0.63 2.47
N LEU A 212 -12.27 0.10 3.12
CA LEU A 212 -12.39 1.54 3.31
C LEU A 212 -11.75 2.26 2.12
N ALA A 213 -12.26 3.44 1.77
CA ALA A 213 -11.72 4.21 0.66
C ALA A 213 -11.63 5.70 1.00
N SER A 214 -10.56 6.37 0.57
CA SER A 214 -10.44 7.83 0.62
C SER A 214 -9.68 8.36 -0.60
N ALA A 215 -9.41 9.67 -0.65
CA ALA A 215 -8.56 10.27 -1.67
C ALA A 215 -7.09 10.20 -1.26
N ASP A 216 -6.19 10.00 -2.22
CA ASP A 216 -4.71 9.97 -2.09
C ASP A 216 -4.10 11.16 -1.33
N VAL A 217 -4.68 12.34 -1.46
CA VAL A 217 -4.34 13.54 -0.67
C VAL A 217 -4.50 13.37 0.84
N LYS A 218 -5.06 12.24 1.31
CA LYS A 218 -5.21 11.84 2.71
C LYS A 218 -4.49 10.53 3.04
N ALA A 219 -3.59 10.05 2.18
CA ALA A 219 -2.86 8.80 2.41
C ALA A 219 -1.97 8.82 3.66
N ASP A 220 -1.60 10.01 4.13
CA ASP A 220 -0.82 10.29 5.34
C ASP A 220 -1.69 10.68 6.55
N GLU A 221 -3.03 10.59 6.46
CA GLU A 221 -3.92 10.90 7.58
C GLU A 221 -3.91 9.79 8.62
N ALA A 222 -3.21 10.03 9.74
CA ALA A 222 -3.04 9.06 10.83
C ALA A 222 -4.36 8.45 11.32
N GLY A 223 -5.40 9.28 11.52
CA GLY A 223 -6.69 8.78 11.99
C GLY A 223 -7.42 7.85 11.01
N LEU A 224 -7.20 7.99 9.70
CA LEU A 224 -7.74 7.05 8.72
C LEU A 224 -6.99 5.71 8.75
N LEU A 225 -5.66 5.76 8.85
CA LEU A 225 -4.81 4.57 8.90
C LEU A 225 -5.07 3.76 10.17
N GLU A 226 -5.14 4.43 11.32
CA GLU A 226 -5.44 3.81 12.61
C GLU A 226 -6.87 3.27 12.68
N ALA A 227 -7.85 3.97 12.08
CA ALA A 227 -9.21 3.46 11.98
C ALA A 227 -9.29 2.19 11.11
N ALA A 228 -8.57 2.15 9.99
CA ALA A 228 -8.49 0.97 9.12
C ALA A 228 -7.87 -0.23 9.85
N GLU A 229 -6.77 0.00 10.56
CA GLU A 229 -6.11 -1.02 11.38
C GLU A 229 -7.02 -1.53 12.50
N THR A 230 -7.64 -0.63 13.26
CA THR A 230 -8.54 -0.99 14.38
C THR A 230 -9.77 -1.76 13.91
N LEU A 231 -10.30 -1.43 12.73
CA LEU A 231 -11.44 -2.14 12.14
C LEU A 231 -11.04 -3.48 11.50
N GLY A 232 -9.75 -3.71 11.25
CA GLY A 232 -9.28 -4.87 10.47
C GLY A 232 -9.76 -4.83 9.01
N ILE A 233 -9.96 -3.64 8.46
CA ILE A 233 -10.44 -3.44 7.09
C ILE A 233 -9.40 -2.64 6.32
N PRO A 234 -8.88 -3.14 5.19
CA PRO A 234 -7.89 -2.42 4.43
C PRO A 234 -8.47 -1.13 3.84
N ILE A 235 -7.64 -0.09 3.78
CA ILE A 235 -7.98 1.20 3.18
C ILE A 235 -7.28 1.38 1.83
N ARG A 236 -8.03 1.80 0.82
CA ARG A 236 -7.52 2.21 -0.48
C ARG A 236 -7.60 3.72 -0.66
N PHE A 237 -6.60 4.28 -1.30
CA PHE A 237 -6.60 5.69 -1.67
C PHE A 237 -6.74 5.86 -3.17
N ILE A 238 -7.73 6.64 -3.58
CA ILE A 238 -8.06 6.91 -4.99
C ILE A 238 -7.34 8.17 -5.42
N ALA A 239 -6.69 8.11 -6.58
CA ALA A 239 -5.93 9.22 -7.11
C ALA A 239 -6.83 10.44 -7.35
N ALA A 240 -6.38 11.62 -6.97
CA ALA A 240 -7.14 12.86 -7.18
C ALA A 240 -7.50 13.06 -8.67
N GLU A 241 -6.62 12.63 -9.58
CA GLU A 241 -6.86 12.69 -11.02
C GLU A 241 -7.95 11.72 -11.48
N GLU A 242 -8.01 10.51 -10.94
CA GLU A 242 -9.07 9.55 -11.22
C GLU A 242 -10.43 10.09 -10.75
N ILE A 243 -10.47 10.72 -9.57
CA ILE A 243 -11.68 11.38 -9.06
C ILE A 243 -12.12 12.50 -10.00
N ARG A 244 -11.20 13.33 -10.51
CA ARG A 244 -11.51 14.44 -11.43
C ARG A 244 -11.96 13.95 -12.81
N ALA A 245 -11.34 12.90 -13.33
CA ALA A 245 -11.64 12.33 -14.64
C ALA A 245 -12.92 11.49 -14.67
N SER A 246 -13.45 11.12 -13.49
CA SER A 246 -14.63 10.27 -13.40
C SER A 246 -15.89 10.98 -13.91
N LEU A 247 -16.58 10.33 -14.86
CA LEU A 247 -17.89 10.78 -15.38
C LEU A 247 -19.07 10.33 -14.51
N ARG A 248 -18.80 9.70 -13.36
CA ARG A 248 -19.87 9.25 -12.46
C ARG A 248 -20.49 10.44 -11.75
N GLU A 249 -21.78 10.37 -11.48
CA GLU A 249 -22.45 11.40 -10.69
C GLU A 249 -22.07 11.29 -9.21
N PHE A 250 -21.59 12.42 -8.68
CA PHE A 250 -21.33 12.62 -7.25
C PHE A 250 -22.01 13.91 -6.79
N SER A 251 -22.45 13.93 -5.54
CA SER A 251 -22.89 15.13 -4.84
C SER A 251 -21.68 16.06 -4.64
N HIS A 252 -21.74 17.26 -5.22
CA HIS A 252 -20.69 18.27 -5.02
C HIS A 252 -20.59 18.73 -3.56
N SER A 253 -19.38 19.11 -3.15
CA SER A 253 -19.11 19.72 -1.84
C SER A 253 -18.28 20.99 -2.02
N ASP A 254 -18.90 22.15 -1.83
CA ASP A 254 -18.27 23.47 -2.00
C ASP A 254 -17.02 23.65 -1.12
N PHE A 255 -16.96 22.96 0.01
CA PHE A 255 -15.80 22.95 0.92
C PHE A 255 -14.59 22.19 0.36
N VAL A 256 -14.82 21.09 -0.39
CA VAL A 256 -13.73 20.25 -0.94
C VAL A 256 -13.17 20.89 -2.21
N ALA A 257 -14.03 21.45 -3.06
CA ALA A 257 -13.62 22.11 -4.31
C ALA A 257 -12.60 23.23 -4.05
N LYS A 258 -12.78 24.00 -2.96
CA LYS A 258 -11.90 25.11 -2.61
C LYS A 258 -10.57 24.72 -1.97
N LYS A 259 -10.49 23.57 -1.27
CA LYS A 259 -9.32 23.22 -0.44
C LYS A 259 -8.43 22.12 -1.01
N VAL A 260 -9.00 21.22 -1.81
CA VAL A 260 -8.30 20.02 -2.34
C VAL A 260 -8.39 19.95 -3.87
N ASN A 261 -9.07 20.92 -4.50
CA ASN A 261 -9.38 20.92 -5.93
C ASN A 261 -10.01 19.59 -6.39
N LEU A 262 -10.95 19.10 -5.57
CA LEU A 262 -11.74 17.89 -5.83
C LEU A 262 -13.23 18.19 -5.62
N PRO A 263 -14.13 17.59 -6.41
CA PRO A 263 -15.57 17.84 -6.27
C PRO A 263 -16.13 17.29 -4.94
N ALA A 264 -15.62 16.16 -4.48
CA ALA A 264 -15.94 15.49 -3.21
C ALA A 264 -14.85 14.43 -2.90
N VAL A 265 -14.93 13.79 -1.72
CA VAL A 265 -14.00 12.69 -1.34
C VAL A 265 -14.76 11.39 -1.06
N ALA A 266 -15.69 11.40 -0.10
CA ALA A 266 -16.34 10.16 0.37
C ALA A 266 -17.07 9.40 -0.74
N GLU A 267 -17.94 10.06 -1.49
CA GLU A 267 -18.69 9.45 -2.58
C GLU A 267 -17.82 8.91 -3.73
N PRO A 268 -16.91 9.70 -4.33
CA PRO A 268 -16.05 9.16 -5.39
C PRO A 268 -15.13 8.06 -4.89
N ALA A 269 -14.60 8.16 -3.66
CA ALA A 269 -13.79 7.09 -3.10
C ALA A 269 -14.59 5.77 -2.94
N ALA A 270 -15.81 5.83 -2.40
CA ALA A 270 -16.68 4.64 -2.26
C ALA A 270 -16.96 3.97 -3.61
N LEU A 271 -17.18 4.78 -4.65
CA LEU A 271 -17.55 4.30 -5.96
C LEU A 271 -16.36 3.80 -6.78
N LEU A 272 -15.22 4.48 -6.75
CA LEU A 272 -14.07 4.18 -7.59
C LEU A 272 -13.18 3.06 -7.02
N ALA A 273 -13.26 2.80 -5.71
CA ALA A 273 -12.44 1.75 -5.10
C ALA A 273 -12.85 0.31 -5.45
N GLY A 274 -13.99 0.12 -6.12
CA GLY A 274 -14.50 -1.18 -6.55
C GLY A 274 -15.11 -1.17 -7.95
N ARG A 275 -15.56 -2.34 -8.41
CA ARG A 275 -16.09 -2.56 -9.76
C ARG A 275 -17.62 -2.54 -9.78
N ARG A 276 -18.20 -1.95 -10.82
CA ARG A 276 -19.68 -1.89 -11.01
C ARG A 276 -20.44 -1.42 -9.76
N THR A 277 -19.82 -0.54 -8.98
CA THR A 277 -20.36 -0.16 -7.67
C THR A 277 -21.63 0.68 -7.81
N ARG A 278 -22.55 0.55 -6.86
CA ARG A 278 -23.75 1.39 -6.76
C ARG A 278 -23.88 1.92 -5.33
N PHE A 279 -24.45 3.11 -5.15
CA PHE A 279 -24.67 3.62 -3.79
C PHE A 279 -25.68 2.76 -3.03
N ILE A 280 -25.32 2.44 -1.79
CA ILE A 280 -26.26 2.02 -0.75
C ILE A 280 -26.73 3.29 -0.02
N CYS A 281 -25.78 4.15 0.33
CA CYS A 281 -26.02 5.42 1.01
C CYS A 281 -25.12 6.49 0.37
N ARG A 282 -25.70 7.63 0.01
CA ARG A 282 -24.95 8.82 -0.44
C ARG A 282 -24.23 9.48 0.74
N LYS A 283 -23.62 10.66 0.56
CA LYS A 283 -22.88 11.33 1.63
C LYS A 283 -23.75 11.56 2.88
N LYS A 284 -23.33 11.01 4.01
CA LYS A 284 -23.78 11.36 5.36
C LYS A 284 -22.68 12.13 6.07
N THR A 285 -23.02 13.25 6.71
CA THR A 285 -22.04 14.13 7.34
C THR A 285 -22.17 14.08 8.86
N TYR A 286 -21.01 13.92 9.48
CA TYR A 286 -20.74 14.00 10.90
C TYR A 286 -19.81 15.20 11.12
N ASN A 287 -19.65 15.70 12.34
CA ASN A 287 -18.85 16.91 12.60
C ASN A 287 -17.40 16.82 12.06
N GLY A 288 -17.19 17.28 10.82
CA GLY A 288 -15.91 17.19 10.09
C GLY A 288 -15.59 15.84 9.43
N ILE A 289 -16.52 14.87 9.41
CA ILE A 289 -16.36 13.55 8.76
C ILE A 289 -17.53 13.35 7.79
N THR A 290 -17.29 12.73 6.66
CA THR A 290 -18.30 12.40 5.65
C THR A 290 -18.12 10.95 5.25
N ILE A 291 -19.20 10.18 5.31
CA ILE A 291 -19.22 8.77 4.94
C ILE A 291 -20.15 8.57 3.75
N ALA A 292 -19.78 7.71 2.81
CA ALA A 292 -20.66 7.20 1.77
C ALA A 292 -20.52 5.67 1.69
N LEU A 293 -21.60 4.96 1.40
CA LEU A 293 -21.60 3.50 1.29
C LEU A 293 -21.91 3.10 -0.15
N ALA A 294 -21.09 2.22 -0.70
CA ALA A 294 -21.30 1.62 -2.01
C ALA A 294 -21.29 0.09 -1.92
N ARG A 295 -22.05 -0.55 -2.79
CA ARG A 295 -22.03 -2.00 -3.01
C ARG A 295 -21.34 -2.29 -4.33
N GLU A 296 -20.31 -3.13 -4.30
CA GLU A 296 -19.65 -3.70 -5.47
C GLU A 296 -20.55 -4.76 -6.13
N GLY A 297 -20.64 -4.72 -7.46
CA GLY A 297 -21.48 -5.64 -8.23
C GLY A 297 -20.69 -6.83 -8.77
N PHE A 298 -21.12 -8.05 -8.46
CA PHE A 298 -20.54 -9.26 -9.04
C PHE A 298 -21.32 -9.71 -10.28
N SER A 299 -20.59 -10.17 -11.30
CA SER A 299 -21.21 -10.64 -12.55
C SER A 299 -22.13 -11.86 -12.37
N TRP A 300 -21.95 -12.64 -11.30
CA TRP A 300 -22.79 -13.81 -10.98
C TRP A 300 -23.96 -13.50 -10.03
N SER A 301 -23.95 -12.37 -9.31
CA SER A 301 -25.03 -12.01 -8.39
C SER A 301 -26.21 -11.32 -9.08
N GLU A 302 -25.99 -10.70 -10.25
CA GLU A 302 -27.08 -10.13 -11.07
C GLU A 302 -27.97 -11.23 -11.71
N SER A 303 -27.57 -12.51 -11.63
CA SER A 303 -28.30 -13.66 -12.17
C SER A 303 -29.06 -14.51 -11.13
N VAL A 304 -29.09 -14.12 -9.85
CA VAL A 304 -29.96 -14.77 -8.85
C VAL A 304 -31.20 -13.91 -8.67
N PRO A 305 -32.38 -14.32 -9.18
CA PRO A 305 -33.61 -13.60 -8.93
C PRO A 305 -33.83 -13.49 -7.42
N ALA A 306 -34.15 -12.30 -6.94
CA ALA A 306 -34.61 -12.11 -5.58
C ALA A 306 -35.91 -12.90 -5.40
N GLY A 307 -35.83 -14.07 -4.75
CA GLY A 307 -37.00 -14.87 -4.38
C GLY A 307 -36.80 -16.37 -4.57
N ARG A 308 -36.41 -17.05 -3.49
CA ARG A 308 -37.09 -18.25 -2.98
C ARG A 308 -37.05 -18.24 -1.47
#